data_AF-A0AA42YWA0-F1
#
_entry.id   AF-A0AA42YWA0-F1
#
_cell.length_a   1.000
_cell.length_b   1.000
_cell.length_c   1.000
_cell.angle_alpha   90.00
_cell.angle_beta   90.00
_cell.angle_gamma   90.00
#
_symmetry.space_group_name_H-M   'P 1'
#
loop_
_entity.id
_entity.type
_entity.pdbx_description
1 polymer ?
#
loop_
_entity_poly.entity_id
_entity_poly.type
_entity_poly.pdbx_seq_one_letter_code
_entity_poly.pdbx_strand_id
1 'polypeptide(L)'
;MSKIVLICTAVATMWAGCKADSDNIEAWKGTVKGPTRLMAVVGSDHYSDDLRTEAALAIVEMERSDVSSLNLLKQAFDELRREDPQAGETIIAGMVPRLEALLAEESAASEESSLQAQVRAKDAAYMVIPYAPEESRAALTRSVVGWYSRDFERRSLAGDYSAEQVTRTLGAEAAGMLVDALHEKIAPQAMLKIAEIIGEDGDPQTKKRAAERLVQIEKEMERPRFVQWLSGEIRKSLEAAGEPVDDARVAAVAIYNRENYINNGALPAMKHLADQQVVSTRLLRIADTKPGATDTEAWTERLNARRATALRALEGHVSRTHLNRLLSIALDPGNSIEVRDYAFDRVGDIRSRSALPRLWPLVQLPGCTTSPCTASAKLDKRLRWRAGELVLSVGGPSTIEKFAQQLPAVSGVQYEPEELEGYATRMSQMTPPPTSTVLELLDSQHWWNRVVALRYLERRGGEQDVPAMKRLMADTTAVAGEGWSELNPPAKRVGDVAKAALDALRTREQGDNE
;
A
#
# COMPACT_ATOMS: atom_id res chain seq x y z
N MET A 1 -45.17 70.68 64.02
CA MET A 1 -44.55 70.48 62.69
C MET A 1 -43.18 69.88 62.92
N SER A 2 -43.05 68.57 62.68
CA SER A 2 -41.91 67.75 63.11
C SER A 2 -40.77 67.74 62.11
N LYS A 3 -39.54 67.83 62.65
CA LYS A 3 -38.27 67.61 61.96
C LYS A 3 -38.00 66.10 61.86
N ILE A 4 -37.59 65.62 60.69
CA ILE A 4 -37.15 64.24 60.47
C ILE A 4 -35.62 64.22 60.42
N VAL A 5 -35.04 63.33 61.22
CA VAL A 5 -33.60 63.11 61.41
C VAL A 5 -33.10 62.07 60.39
N LEU A 6 -31.93 62.37 59.84
CA LEU A 6 -31.10 61.60 58.91
C LEU A 6 -30.45 60.40 59.64
N ILE A 7 -30.51 59.20 59.08
CA ILE A 7 -29.65 58.06 59.47
C ILE A 7 -28.95 57.54 58.21
N CYS A 8 -27.65 57.78 58.14
CA CYS A 8 -26.72 57.19 57.18
C CYS A 8 -26.28 55.81 57.68
N THR A 9 -26.52 54.76 56.89
CA THR A 9 -25.91 53.44 57.09
C THR A 9 -25.02 53.14 55.89
N ALA A 10 -23.71 53.27 56.08
CA ALA A 10 -22.71 52.84 55.10
C ALA A 10 -22.47 51.33 55.26
N VAL A 11 -22.92 50.55 54.27
CA VAL A 11 -22.54 49.15 54.12
C VAL A 11 -21.31 49.11 53.22
N ALA A 12 -20.14 48.92 53.82
CA ALA A 12 -18.90 48.62 53.12
C ALA A 12 -18.89 47.13 52.75
N THR A 13 -19.25 46.80 51.51
CA THR A 13 -19.08 45.48 50.92
C THR A 13 -17.59 45.23 50.66
N MET A 14 -16.99 44.35 51.46
CA MET A 14 -15.66 43.79 51.21
C MET A 14 -15.69 42.96 49.91
N TRP A 15 -15.01 43.44 48.87
CA TRP A 15 -14.64 42.63 47.71
C TRP A 15 -13.37 41.85 48.06
N ALA A 16 -13.54 40.68 48.69
CA ALA A 16 -12.54 39.63 48.57
C ALA A 16 -12.72 39.04 47.16
N GLY A 17 -11.82 39.37 46.22
CA GLY A 17 -11.77 38.69 44.94
C GLY A 17 -11.45 37.21 45.20
N CYS A 18 -12.43 36.32 45.04
CA CYS A 18 -12.21 34.88 45.13
C CYS A 18 -11.19 34.48 44.07
N LYS A 19 -9.94 34.26 44.48
CA LYS A 19 -8.91 33.65 43.65
C LYS A 19 -9.40 32.25 43.27
N ALA A 20 -9.37 31.92 41.99
CA ALA A 20 -9.78 30.61 41.52
C ALA A 20 -8.91 29.51 42.17
N ASP A 21 -9.53 28.38 42.49
CA ASP A 21 -8.89 27.17 43.04
C ASP A 21 -9.26 25.92 42.22
N SER A 22 -8.71 24.75 42.60
CA SER A 22 -8.92 23.48 41.91
C SER A 22 -10.41 23.08 41.81
N ASP A 23 -11.20 23.36 42.85
CA ASP A 23 -12.64 23.11 42.86
C ASP A 23 -13.36 23.96 41.79
N ASN A 24 -12.90 25.20 41.59
CA ASN A 24 -13.42 26.05 40.52
C ASN A 24 -13.08 25.51 39.13
N ILE A 25 -11.86 25.00 38.92
CA ILE A 25 -11.43 24.40 37.64
C ILE A 25 -12.35 23.23 37.27
N GLU A 26 -12.56 22.31 38.21
CA GLU A 26 -13.43 21.15 38.02
C GLU A 26 -14.88 21.55 37.72
N ALA A 27 -15.43 22.49 38.50
CA ALA A 27 -16.78 22.98 38.29
C ALA A 27 -16.96 23.64 36.91
N TRP A 28 -15.92 24.28 36.36
CA TRP A 28 -16.02 25.01 35.11
C TRP A 28 -16.09 24.13 33.86
N LYS A 29 -15.60 22.87 33.90
CA LYS A 29 -15.64 21.94 32.75
C LYS A 29 -17.04 21.81 32.13
N GLY A 30 -18.07 21.78 32.96
CA GLY A 30 -19.47 21.65 32.53
C GLY A 30 -20.21 22.95 32.22
N THR A 31 -19.57 24.12 32.33
CA THR A 31 -20.27 25.41 32.27
C THR A 31 -20.06 26.13 30.93
N VAL A 32 -21.08 26.87 30.48
CA VAL A 32 -21.01 27.65 29.21
C VAL A 32 -19.78 28.58 29.17
N LYS A 33 -19.49 29.29 30.27
CA LYS A 33 -18.33 30.21 30.39
C LYS A 33 -17.02 29.51 30.80
N GLY A 34 -17.05 28.20 31.01
CA GLY A 34 -15.91 27.41 31.44
C GLY A 34 -14.68 27.56 30.56
N PRO A 35 -14.79 27.36 29.23
CA PRO A 35 -13.68 27.50 28.28
C PRO A 35 -12.90 28.80 28.43
N THR A 36 -13.60 29.94 28.44
CA THR A 36 -12.96 31.26 28.57
C THR A 36 -12.29 31.43 29.94
N ARG A 37 -12.88 30.89 31.00
CA ARG A 37 -12.29 30.96 32.36
C ARG A 37 -11.05 30.09 32.48
N LEU A 38 -11.10 28.86 31.95
CA LEU A 38 -9.95 27.94 31.94
C LEU A 38 -8.78 28.53 31.16
N MET A 39 -9.03 29.07 29.95
CA MET A 39 -7.99 29.78 29.19
C MET A 39 -7.38 30.96 29.95
N ALA A 40 -8.21 31.75 30.63
CA ALA A 40 -7.73 32.88 31.42
C ALA A 40 -6.84 32.44 32.59
N VAL A 41 -7.09 31.27 33.20
CA VAL A 41 -6.21 30.69 34.21
C VAL A 41 -4.89 30.25 33.56
N VAL A 42 -4.92 29.49 32.47
CA VAL A 42 -3.70 29.01 31.78
C VAL A 42 -2.77 30.17 31.40
N GLY A 43 -3.31 31.26 30.86
CA GLY A 43 -2.52 32.40 30.39
C GLY A 43 -2.04 33.37 31.47
N SER A 44 -2.57 33.35 32.69
CA SER A 44 -2.27 34.37 33.70
C SER A 44 -1.16 33.96 34.66
N ASP A 45 -0.16 34.83 34.81
CA ASP A 45 0.94 34.74 35.78
C ASP A 45 0.50 34.91 37.26
N HIS A 46 -0.76 35.28 37.50
CA HIS A 46 -1.32 35.44 38.85
C HIS A 46 -1.58 34.09 39.55
N TYR A 47 -1.68 33.01 38.79
CA TYR A 47 -1.95 31.66 39.29
C TYR A 47 -0.66 30.83 39.34
N SER A 48 -0.62 29.84 40.25
CA SER A 48 0.51 28.90 40.30
C SER A 48 0.54 28.02 39.05
N ASP A 49 1.72 27.57 38.66
CA ASP A 49 1.88 26.66 37.52
C ASP A 49 1.07 25.37 37.68
N ASP A 50 0.88 24.89 38.92
CA ASP A 50 0.00 23.75 39.22
C ASP A 50 -1.45 24.03 38.82
N LEU A 51 -2.01 25.19 39.21
CA LEU A 51 -3.40 25.53 38.88
C LEU A 51 -3.57 25.81 37.37
N ARG A 52 -2.53 26.36 36.73
CA ARG A 52 -2.48 26.55 35.27
C ARG A 52 -2.44 25.21 34.54
N THR A 53 -1.72 24.24 35.08
CA THR A 53 -1.68 22.85 34.60
C THR A 53 -3.04 22.17 34.74
N GLU A 54 -3.68 22.28 35.91
CA GLU A 54 -5.04 21.76 36.13
C GLU A 54 -6.04 22.38 35.15
N ALA A 55 -5.96 23.70 34.92
CA ALA A 55 -6.82 24.38 33.95
C ALA A 55 -6.59 23.89 32.51
N ALA A 56 -5.34 23.66 32.11
CA ALA A 56 -5.00 23.13 30.79
C ALA A 56 -5.52 21.68 30.61
N LEU A 57 -5.37 20.83 31.62
CA LEU A 57 -5.93 19.46 31.62
C LEU A 57 -7.45 19.48 31.58
N ALA A 58 -8.09 20.40 32.30
CA ALA A 58 -9.53 20.55 32.30
C ALA A 58 -10.08 20.93 30.90
N ILE A 59 -9.33 21.69 30.10
CA ILE A 59 -9.68 21.96 28.68
C ILE A 59 -9.69 20.65 27.88
N VAL A 60 -8.71 19.77 28.09
CA VAL A 60 -8.61 18.46 27.40
C VAL A 60 -9.74 17.51 27.79
N GLU A 61 -10.05 17.44 29.08
CA GLU A 61 -11.04 16.50 29.61
C GLU A 61 -12.50 16.92 29.34
N MET A 62 -12.72 18.20 28.99
CA MET A 62 -14.05 18.75 28.76
C MET A 62 -14.84 18.00 27.67
N GLU A 63 -16.05 17.60 28.00
CA GLU A 63 -16.98 16.90 27.10
C GLU A 63 -17.96 17.88 26.45
N ARG A 64 -17.48 18.61 25.44
CA ARG A 64 -18.29 19.61 24.73
C ARG A 64 -18.14 19.49 23.22
N SER A 65 -19.26 19.67 22.53
CA SER A 65 -19.32 19.67 21.06
C SER A 65 -19.39 21.07 20.46
N ASP A 66 -19.71 22.09 21.27
CA ASP A 66 -19.89 23.48 20.80
C ASP A 66 -18.58 24.29 20.76
N VAL A 67 -17.50 23.78 21.38
CA VAL A 67 -16.18 24.41 21.37
C VAL A 67 -15.09 23.36 21.14
N SER A 68 -14.10 23.67 20.29
CA SER A 68 -12.93 22.80 20.09
C SER A 68 -11.91 23.00 21.21
N SER A 69 -11.83 22.04 22.13
CA SER A 69 -10.81 22.00 23.19
C SER A 69 -9.39 22.14 22.65
N LEU A 70 -9.10 21.50 21.50
CA LEU A 70 -7.79 21.52 20.88
C LEU A 70 -7.40 22.94 20.41
N ASN A 71 -8.33 23.68 19.81
CA ASN A 71 -8.08 25.05 19.37
C ASN A 71 -7.86 26.00 20.55
N LEU A 72 -8.62 25.85 21.64
CA LEU A 72 -8.41 26.65 22.85
C LEU A 72 -7.03 26.40 23.45
N LEU A 73 -6.64 25.13 23.55
CA LEU A 73 -5.36 24.73 24.12
C LEU A 73 -4.20 25.23 23.24
N LYS A 74 -4.32 25.08 21.90
CA LYS A 74 -3.35 25.62 20.95
C LYS A 74 -3.20 27.13 21.07
N GLN A 75 -4.31 27.86 21.15
CA GLN A 75 -4.29 29.31 21.30
C GLN A 75 -3.57 29.73 22.61
N ALA A 76 -3.86 29.06 23.72
CA ALA A 76 -3.23 29.34 25.00
C ALA A 76 -1.71 29.13 24.93
N PHE A 77 -1.23 28.04 24.34
CA PHE A 77 0.21 27.78 24.21
C PHE A 77 0.90 28.64 23.14
N ASP A 78 0.20 29.06 22.08
CA ASP A 78 0.72 30.05 21.14
C ASP A 78 0.91 31.42 21.78
N GLU A 79 0.07 31.79 22.75
CA GLU A 79 0.22 33.00 23.55
C GLU A 79 1.36 32.87 24.56
N LEU A 80 1.40 31.79 25.34
CA LEU A 80 2.49 31.53 26.27
C LEU A 80 3.85 31.50 25.57
N ARG A 81 3.97 30.84 24.41
CA ARG A 81 5.23 30.84 23.65
C ARG A 81 5.70 32.24 23.23
N ARG A 82 4.79 33.21 23.10
CA ARG A 82 5.15 34.61 22.77
C ARG A 82 5.55 35.40 24.01
N GLU A 83 4.86 35.17 25.13
CA GLU A 83 4.93 36.03 26.31
C GLU A 83 5.80 35.45 27.43
N ASP A 84 5.67 34.15 27.69
CA ASP A 84 6.42 33.41 28.71
C ASP A 84 6.62 31.93 28.29
N PRO A 85 7.65 31.67 27.45
CA PRO A 85 7.96 30.31 26.99
C PRO A 85 8.24 29.34 28.13
N GLN A 86 8.87 29.82 29.21
CA GLN A 86 9.26 28.99 30.34
C GLN A 86 8.02 28.51 31.12
N ALA A 87 7.04 29.38 31.34
CA ALA A 87 5.76 28.94 31.90
C ALA A 87 5.07 27.90 31.01
N GLY A 88 5.10 28.10 29.68
CA GLY A 88 4.57 27.11 28.73
C GLY A 88 5.20 25.73 28.90
N GLU A 89 6.52 25.66 28.99
CA GLU A 89 7.27 24.42 29.20
C GLU A 89 6.93 23.77 30.55
N THR A 90 6.87 24.54 31.64
CA THR A 90 6.52 24.04 32.98
C THR A 90 5.10 23.46 33.02
N ILE A 91 4.13 24.16 32.43
CA ILE A 91 2.74 23.69 32.35
C ILE A 91 2.66 22.39 31.57
N ILE A 92 3.32 22.31 30.40
CA ILE A 92 3.32 21.08 29.58
C ILE A 92 3.96 19.92 30.34
N ALA A 93 5.09 20.14 31.01
CA ALA A 93 5.73 19.13 31.86
C ALA A 93 4.77 18.64 32.95
N GLY A 94 4.01 19.53 33.58
CA GLY A 94 2.96 19.19 34.56
C GLY A 94 1.78 18.42 33.95
N MET A 95 1.44 18.65 32.67
CA MET A 95 0.37 17.93 31.98
C MET A 95 0.74 16.48 31.66
N VAL A 96 2.03 16.19 31.39
CA VAL A 96 2.48 14.89 30.88
C VAL A 96 1.95 13.71 31.71
N PRO A 97 2.11 13.64 33.05
CA PRO A 97 1.69 12.46 33.82
C PRO A 97 0.19 12.13 33.66
N ARG A 98 -0.68 13.14 33.58
CA ARG A 98 -2.12 12.93 33.40
C ARG A 98 -2.46 12.51 31.99
N LEU A 99 -1.83 13.11 30.97
CA LEU A 99 -2.00 12.70 29.59
C LEU A 99 -1.54 11.26 29.38
N GLU A 100 -0.40 10.86 29.94
CA GLU A 100 0.07 9.48 29.90
C GLU A 100 -0.92 8.50 30.56
N ALA A 101 -1.45 8.87 31.73
CA ALA A 101 -2.44 8.06 32.43
C ALA A 101 -3.72 7.85 31.61
N LEU A 102 -4.26 8.93 31.02
CA LEU A 102 -5.44 8.85 30.13
C LEU A 102 -5.15 7.97 28.92
N LEU A 103 -3.97 8.10 28.32
CA LEU A 103 -3.59 7.28 27.16
C LEU A 103 -3.33 5.82 27.51
N ALA A 104 -2.92 5.52 28.74
CA ALA A 104 -2.64 4.17 29.22
C ALA A 104 -3.90 3.41 29.67
N GLU A 105 -5.02 4.09 29.89
CA GLU A 105 -6.25 3.50 30.41
C GLU A 105 -6.78 2.40 29.47
N GLU A 106 -7.00 1.20 30.03
CA GLU A 106 -7.64 0.11 29.28
C GLU A 106 -9.13 0.45 29.14
N SER A 107 -9.52 0.94 27.96
CA SER A 107 -10.92 1.11 27.61
C SER A 107 -11.56 -0.28 27.56
N ALA A 108 -12.49 -0.59 28.47
CA ALA A 108 -13.37 -1.72 28.29
C ALA A 108 -14.05 -1.57 26.93
N ALA A 109 -14.13 -2.65 26.15
CA ALA A 109 -14.60 -2.62 24.75
C ALA A 109 -16.04 -2.09 24.55
N SER A 110 -16.75 -1.76 25.63
CA SER A 110 -18.13 -1.27 25.67
C SER A 110 -18.31 0.19 26.07
N GLU A 111 -17.26 0.94 26.43
CA GLU A 111 -17.40 2.34 26.88
C GLU A 111 -16.88 3.34 25.84
N GLU A 112 -17.77 3.75 24.94
CA GLU A 112 -17.50 4.76 23.90
C GLU A 112 -17.01 6.09 24.51
N SER A 113 -17.49 6.46 25.70
CA SER A 113 -17.04 7.64 26.46
C SER A 113 -15.55 7.58 26.83
N SER A 114 -15.06 6.42 27.30
CA SER A 114 -13.65 6.22 27.64
C SER A 114 -12.77 6.40 26.41
N LEU A 115 -13.15 5.82 25.27
CA LEU A 115 -12.40 6.00 24.02
C LEU A 115 -12.36 7.47 23.58
N GLN A 116 -13.48 8.20 23.69
CA GLN A 116 -13.51 9.63 23.35
C GLN A 116 -12.60 10.47 24.25
N ALA A 117 -12.53 10.16 25.55
CA ALA A 117 -11.58 10.81 26.46
C ALA A 117 -10.12 10.54 26.05
N GLN A 118 -9.80 9.30 25.69
CA GLN A 118 -8.47 8.94 25.19
C GLN A 118 -8.12 9.64 23.88
N VAL A 119 -9.07 9.77 22.95
CA VAL A 119 -8.90 10.48 21.68
C VAL A 119 -8.55 11.95 21.94
N ARG A 120 -9.31 12.64 22.82
CA ARG A 120 -9.02 14.03 23.21
C ARG A 120 -7.64 14.16 23.86
N ALA A 121 -7.30 13.26 24.78
CA ALA A 121 -5.99 13.23 25.43
C ALA A 121 -4.85 13.02 24.41
N LYS A 122 -5.05 12.15 23.43
CA LYS A 122 -4.08 11.86 22.37
C LYS A 122 -3.88 13.05 21.44
N ASP A 123 -4.97 13.71 21.03
CA ASP A 123 -4.89 14.91 20.19
C ASP A 123 -4.21 16.06 20.92
N ALA A 124 -4.54 16.27 22.20
CA ALA A 124 -3.88 17.26 23.03
C ALA A 124 -2.38 16.94 23.23
N ALA A 125 -2.05 15.69 23.56
CA ALA A 125 -0.66 15.25 23.75
C ALA A 125 0.18 15.46 22.51
N TYR A 126 -0.34 15.13 21.32
CA TYR A 126 0.36 15.39 20.06
C TYR A 126 0.48 16.89 19.78
N MET A 127 -0.59 17.67 19.98
CA MET A 127 -0.60 19.10 19.69
C MET A 127 0.40 19.88 20.54
N VAL A 128 0.64 19.48 21.80
CA VAL A 128 1.59 20.19 22.68
C VAL A 128 3.05 19.83 22.43
N ILE A 129 3.37 18.77 21.66
CA ILE A 129 4.76 18.35 21.36
C ILE A 129 5.66 19.50 20.86
N PRO A 130 5.24 20.37 19.92
CA PRO A 130 6.08 21.46 19.43
C PRO A 130 6.46 22.49 20.50
N TYR A 131 5.71 22.57 21.59
CA TYR A 131 5.91 23.50 22.71
C TYR A 131 6.62 22.82 23.90
N ALA A 132 6.75 21.50 23.89
CA ALA A 132 7.31 20.73 25.00
C ALA A 132 8.85 20.80 25.07
N PRO A 133 9.43 20.81 26.28
CA PRO A 133 10.87 20.60 26.46
C PRO A 133 11.27 19.19 26.01
N GLU A 134 12.56 18.96 25.76
CA GLU A 134 13.09 17.74 25.11
C GLU A 134 12.66 16.44 25.82
N GLU A 135 12.73 16.40 27.16
CA GLU A 135 12.32 15.22 27.95
C GLU A 135 10.82 14.93 27.81
N SER A 136 9.97 15.96 27.94
CA SER A 136 8.52 15.83 27.78
C SER A 136 8.13 15.47 26.35
N ARG A 137 8.86 15.97 25.34
CA ARG A 137 8.64 15.65 23.93
C ARG A 137 8.79 14.15 23.66
N ALA A 138 9.83 13.52 24.21
CA ALA A 138 10.06 12.08 24.04
C ALA A 138 8.97 11.26 24.76
N ALA A 139 8.57 11.66 25.97
CA ALA A 139 7.49 11.02 26.73
C ALA A 139 6.14 11.09 26.00
N LEU A 140 5.76 12.30 25.53
CA LEU A 140 4.52 12.52 24.77
C LEU A 140 4.51 11.75 23.46
N THR A 141 5.62 11.76 22.71
CA THR A 141 5.76 10.99 21.46
C THR A 141 5.54 9.50 21.71
N ARG A 142 6.19 8.95 22.73
CA ARG A 142 6.04 7.54 23.12
C ARG A 142 4.60 7.21 23.49
N SER A 143 3.95 8.07 24.24
CA SER A 143 2.58 7.85 24.72
C SER A 143 1.55 7.95 23.58
N VAL A 144 1.70 8.91 22.68
CA VAL A 144 0.84 9.04 21.48
C VAL A 144 1.01 7.84 20.55
N VAL A 145 2.25 7.48 20.19
CA VAL A 145 2.47 6.35 19.26
C VAL A 145 2.12 5.01 19.93
N GLY A 146 2.41 4.87 21.22
CA GLY A 146 1.99 3.71 22.03
C GLY A 146 0.48 3.54 22.06
N TRP A 147 -0.28 4.65 22.11
CA TRP A 147 -1.74 4.61 22.08
C TRP A 147 -2.29 3.99 20.79
N TYR A 148 -1.76 4.38 19.61
CA TYR A 148 -2.11 3.75 18.34
C TYR A 148 -1.68 2.28 18.31
N SER A 149 -0.49 1.98 18.83
CA SER A 149 0.10 0.64 18.75
C SER A 149 -0.70 -0.44 19.51
N ARG A 150 -1.44 -0.06 20.56
CA ARG A 150 -2.26 -1.01 21.35
C ARG A 150 -3.48 -1.53 20.59
N ASP A 151 -4.08 -0.73 19.72
CA ASP A 151 -5.26 -1.10 18.91
C ASP A 151 -5.25 -0.28 17.62
N PHE A 152 -4.31 -0.60 16.73
CA PHE A 152 -4.10 0.18 15.50
C PHE A 152 -5.34 0.18 14.61
N GLU A 153 -6.10 -0.92 14.60
CA GLU A 153 -7.30 -1.06 13.79
C GLU A 153 -8.35 -0.01 14.15
N ARG A 154 -8.66 0.15 15.44
CA ARG A 154 -9.66 1.14 15.88
C ARG A 154 -9.10 2.55 16.00
N ARG A 155 -7.82 2.69 16.34
CA ARG A 155 -7.24 3.96 16.76
C ARG A 155 -6.54 4.73 15.65
N SER A 156 -6.09 4.08 14.58
CA SER A 156 -5.24 4.71 13.55
C SER A 156 -5.84 5.95 12.89
N LEU A 157 -7.16 6.04 12.79
CA LEU A 157 -7.89 7.18 12.20
C LEU A 157 -8.71 7.98 13.23
N ALA A 158 -8.56 7.69 14.52
CA ALA A 158 -9.43 8.28 15.54
C ALA A 158 -8.94 9.67 15.97
N GLY A 159 -9.86 10.64 15.94
CA GLY A 159 -9.64 12.04 16.31
C GLY A 159 -9.09 12.91 15.19
N ASP A 160 -8.45 14.02 15.56
CA ASP A 160 -8.00 15.05 14.61
C ASP A 160 -6.67 14.68 13.93
N TYR A 161 -5.83 13.90 14.60
CA TYR A 161 -4.57 13.41 14.05
C TYR A 161 -4.61 11.89 13.84
N SER A 162 -4.27 11.44 12.63
CA SER A 162 -4.12 10.01 12.29
C SER A 162 -2.72 9.49 12.62
N ALA A 163 -2.57 8.18 12.77
CA ALA A 163 -1.28 7.54 13.02
C ALA A 163 -0.24 7.88 11.92
N GLU A 164 -0.67 7.95 10.66
CA GLU A 164 0.18 8.35 9.53
C GLU A 164 0.62 9.82 9.63
N GLN A 165 -0.31 10.73 9.94
CA GLN A 165 0.04 12.15 10.10
C GLN A 165 1.01 12.37 11.25
N VAL A 166 0.78 11.70 12.39
CA VAL A 166 1.65 11.76 13.56
C VAL A 166 3.03 11.22 13.24
N THR A 167 3.12 10.02 12.67
CA THR A 167 4.42 9.40 12.36
C THR A 167 5.21 10.16 11.30
N ARG A 168 4.55 10.65 10.24
CA ARG A 168 5.20 11.50 9.22
C ARG A 168 5.77 12.80 9.80
N THR A 169 5.08 13.38 10.79
CA THR A 169 5.52 14.63 11.42
C THR A 169 6.64 14.41 12.44
N LEU A 170 6.56 13.32 13.21
CA LEU A 170 7.54 13.00 14.26
C LEU A 170 8.76 12.22 13.73
N GLY A 171 8.66 11.67 12.51
CA GLY A 171 9.76 11.03 11.79
C GLY A 171 10.11 9.62 12.27
N ALA A 172 11.37 9.25 12.02
CA ALA A 172 11.84 7.87 12.15
C ALA A 172 11.69 7.26 13.56
N GLU A 173 11.81 8.06 14.61
CA GLU A 173 11.61 7.56 15.99
C GLU A 173 10.19 7.04 16.21
N ALA A 174 9.19 7.80 15.76
CA ALA A 174 7.78 7.41 15.86
C ALA A 174 7.49 6.18 14.97
N ALA A 175 8.02 6.14 13.75
CA ALA A 175 7.92 4.95 12.91
C ALA A 175 8.57 3.71 13.57
N GLY A 176 9.69 3.90 14.27
CA GLY A 176 10.40 2.85 15.02
C GLY A 176 9.58 2.20 16.13
N MET A 177 8.67 2.96 16.75
CA MET A 177 7.77 2.46 17.78
C MET A 177 6.63 1.61 17.21
N LEU A 178 6.18 1.85 15.98
CA LEU A 178 5.15 1.03 15.34
C LEU A 178 5.60 -0.40 15.03
N VAL A 179 6.91 -0.67 15.04
CA VAL A 179 7.44 -2.04 14.87
C VAL A 179 6.88 -2.98 15.93
N ASP A 180 6.69 -2.49 17.16
CA ASP A 180 6.21 -3.30 18.28
C ASP A 180 4.71 -3.60 18.19
N ALA A 181 3.96 -2.84 17.39
CA ALA A 181 2.57 -3.12 17.05
C ALA A 181 2.41 -4.30 16.06
N LEU A 182 3.48 -4.69 15.35
CA LEU A 182 3.42 -5.82 14.43
C LEU A 182 3.42 -7.15 15.20
N HIS A 183 2.35 -7.92 15.06
CA HIS A 183 2.26 -9.29 15.56
C HIS A 183 1.37 -10.17 14.68
N GLU A 184 1.40 -11.48 14.88
CA GLU A 184 0.75 -12.46 14.00
C GLU A 184 -0.78 -12.41 14.02
N LYS A 185 -1.36 -11.83 15.08
CA LYS A 185 -2.81 -11.75 15.31
C LYS A 185 -3.42 -10.40 14.93
N ILE A 186 -2.63 -9.45 14.47
CA ILE A 186 -3.14 -8.15 14.03
C ILE A 186 -3.95 -8.33 12.75
N ALA A 187 -4.98 -7.51 12.53
CA ALA A 187 -5.74 -7.51 11.30
C ALA A 187 -4.83 -7.26 10.08
N PRO A 188 -5.05 -7.95 8.94
CA PRO A 188 -4.22 -7.80 7.75
C PRO A 188 -4.05 -6.35 7.29
N GLN A 189 -5.13 -5.57 7.21
CA GLN A 189 -5.08 -4.17 6.76
C GLN A 189 -4.25 -3.28 7.70
N ALA A 190 -4.34 -3.50 9.01
CA ALA A 190 -3.50 -2.80 9.99
C ALA A 190 -2.02 -3.17 9.81
N MET A 191 -1.69 -4.44 9.58
CA MET A 191 -0.33 -4.87 9.28
C MET A 191 0.24 -4.18 8.04
N LEU A 192 -0.55 -4.13 6.95
CA LEU A 192 -0.16 -3.46 5.72
C LEU A 192 0.12 -1.98 5.99
N LYS A 193 -0.81 -1.29 6.67
CA LYS A 193 -0.68 0.14 6.91
C LYS A 193 0.52 0.49 7.79
N ILE A 194 0.78 -0.31 8.83
CA ILE A 194 1.98 -0.13 9.66
C ILE A 194 3.25 -0.34 8.83
N ALA A 195 3.31 -1.39 8.01
CA ALA A 195 4.48 -1.66 7.16
C ALA A 195 4.70 -0.57 6.10
N GLU A 196 3.63 0.00 5.54
CA GLU A 196 3.68 1.15 4.64
C GLU A 196 4.29 2.38 5.34
N ILE A 197 3.75 2.78 6.49
CA ILE A 197 4.26 3.92 7.27
C ILE A 197 5.75 3.73 7.61
N ILE A 198 6.14 2.54 8.07
CA ILE A 198 7.55 2.24 8.36
C ILE A 198 8.41 2.27 7.08
N GLY A 199 7.88 1.78 5.97
CA GLY A 199 8.55 1.79 4.67
C GLY A 199 8.80 3.20 4.15
N GLU A 200 7.89 4.15 4.40
CA GLU A 200 8.02 5.56 3.99
C GLU A 200 8.89 6.37 4.96
N ASP A 201 8.57 6.34 6.26
CA ASP A 201 9.09 7.30 7.25
C ASP A 201 10.19 6.72 8.17
N GLY A 202 10.41 5.40 8.16
CA GLY A 202 11.41 4.74 9.00
C GLY A 202 12.85 4.99 8.54
N ASP A 203 13.78 5.06 9.49
CA ASP A 203 15.22 5.01 9.18
C ASP A 203 15.67 3.60 8.75
N PRO A 204 16.90 3.42 8.20
CA PRO A 204 17.37 2.11 7.76
C PRO A 204 17.37 1.01 8.85
N GLN A 205 17.61 1.37 10.11
CA GLN A 205 17.64 0.42 11.22
C GLN A 205 16.21 -0.05 11.57
N THR A 206 15.26 0.88 11.56
CA THR A 206 13.84 0.65 11.77
C THR A 206 13.26 -0.23 10.66
N LYS A 207 13.54 0.09 9.39
CA LYS A 207 13.11 -0.76 8.25
C LYS A 207 13.66 -2.18 8.36
N LYS A 208 14.93 -2.33 8.75
CA LYS A 208 15.53 -3.65 8.99
C LYS A 208 14.83 -4.43 10.11
N ARG A 209 14.58 -3.80 11.27
CA ARG A 209 13.86 -4.42 12.39
C ARG A 209 12.44 -4.84 11.98
N ALA A 210 11.72 -3.97 11.28
CA ALA A 210 10.38 -4.26 10.79
C ALA A 210 10.38 -5.41 9.77
N ALA A 211 11.35 -5.43 8.87
CA ALA A 211 11.53 -6.51 7.89
C ALA A 211 11.78 -7.87 8.57
N GLU A 212 12.67 -7.90 9.57
CA GLU A 212 12.91 -9.10 10.39
C GLU A 212 11.65 -9.52 11.14
N ARG A 213 10.89 -8.56 11.70
CA ARG A 213 9.65 -8.82 12.42
C ARG A 213 8.55 -9.38 11.51
N LEU A 214 8.33 -8.83 10.32
CA LEU A 214 7.35 -9.34 9.34
C LEU A 214 7.69 -10.76 8.89
N VAL A 215 8.97 -11.05 8.65
CA VAL A 215 9.43 -12.42 8.31
C VAL A 215 9.19 -13.39 9.47
N GLN A 216 9.37 -12.92 10.71
CA GLN A 216 9.06 -13.72 11.89
C GLN A 216 7.56 -13.97 12.04
N ILE A 217 6.73 -12.95 11.84
CA ILE A 217 5.26 -13.04 11.90
C ILE A 217 4.73 -14.05 10.88
N GLU A 218 5.18 -13.97 9.64
CA GLU A 218 4.74 -14.90 8.60
C GLU A 218 5.07 -16.36 8.98
N LYS A 219 6.27 -16.62 9.53
CA LYS A 219 6.62 -17.95 10.06
C LYS A 219 5.80 -18.35 11.27
N GLU A 220 5.41 -17.41 12.12
CA GLU A 220 4.54 -17.66 13.27
C GLU A 220 3.13 -18.06 12.81
N MET A 221 2.61 -17.41 11.76
CA MET A 221 1.33 -17.76 11.14
C MET A 221 1.32 -19.18 10.54
N GLU A 222 2.46 -19.66 10.04
CA GLU A 222 2.60 -21.04 9.54
C GLU A 222 2.50 -22.12 10.65
N ARG A 223 2.68 -21.75 11.93
CA ARG A 223 2.72 -22.72 13.03
C ARG A 223 1.33 -23.18 13.48
N PRO A 224 1.21 -24.40 14.06
CA PRO A 224 -0.06 -24.91 14.57
C PRO A 224 -0.74 -24.02 15.61
N ARG A 225 0.05 -23.33 16.45
CA ARG A 225 -0.46 -22.41 17.48
C ARG A 225 -1.32 -21.27 16.90
N PHE A 226 -0.98 -20.80 15.70
CA PHE A 226 -1.76 -19.74 15.05
C PHE A 226 -3.12 -20.26 14.57
N VAL A 227 -3.14 -21.46 13.98
CA VAL A 227 -4.39 -22.13 13.58
C VAL A 227 -5.27 -22.40 14.80
N GLN A 228 -4.70 -22.84 15.92
CA GLN A 228 -5.45 -23.05 17.17
C GLN A 228 -6.10 -21.76 17.68
N TRP A 229 -5.38 -20.63 17.60
CA TRP A 229 -5.95 -19.33 17.93
C TRP A 229 -7.11 -18.97 16.99
N LEU A 230 -6.93 -19.07 15.68
CA LEU A 230 -8.00 -18.83 14.70
C LEU A 230 -9.22 -19.71 14.97
N SER A 231 -9.03 -21.00 15.24
CA SER A 231 -10.13 -21.91 15.60
C SER A 231 -10.89 -21.45 16.84
N GLY A 232 -10.18 -20.92 17.85
CA GLY A 232 -10.80 -20.34 19.04
C GLY A 232 -11.65 -19.11 18.72
N GLU A 233 -11.15 -18.18 17.90
CA GLU A 233 -11.90 -16.97 17.50
C GLU A 233 -13.10 -17.31 16.62
N ILE A 234 -12.96 -18.26 15.69
CA ILE A 234 -14.08 -18.75 14.86
C ILE A 234 -15.16 -19.38 15.75
N ARG A 235 -14.78 -20.19 16.74
CA ARG A 235 -15.75 -20.80 17.66
C ARG A 235 -16.53 -19.74 18.44
N LYS A 236 -15.84 -18.75 19.03
CA LYS A 236 -16.49 -17.62 19.71
C LYS A 236 -17.45 -16.88 18.80
N SER A 237 -17.06 -16.64 17.54
CA SER A 237 -17.93 -15.97 16.56
C SER A 237 -19.18 -16.78 16.23
N LEU A 238 -19.07 -18.10 16.08
CA LEU A 238 -20.22 -18.98 15.82
C LEU A 238 -21.17 -19.03 17.02
N GLU A 239 -20.61 -19.17 18.23
CA GLU A 239 -21.38 -19.18 19.48
C GLU A 239 -22.13 -17.86 19.68
N ALA A 240 -21.47 -16.72 19.44
CA ALA A 240 -22.11 -15.41 19.51
C ALA A 240 -23.22 -15.21 18.46
N ALA A 241 -23.10 -15.85 17.30
CA ALA A 241 -24.12 -15.86 16.25
C ALA A 241 -25.24 -16.89 16.49
N GLY A 242 -25.14 -17.74 17.53
CA GLY A 242 -26.07 -18.84 17.77
C GLY A 242 -25.98 -19.98 16.74
N GLU A 243 -24.89 -20.05 15.98
CA GLU A 243 -24.64 -21.14 15.02
C GLU A 243 -24.08 -22.39 15.72
N PRO A 244 -24.42 -23.60 15.24
CA PRO A 244 -23.83 -24.83 15.75
C PRO A 244 -22.33 -24.91 15.45
N VAL A 245 -21.55 -25.31 16.46
CA VAL A 245 -20.10 -25.50 16.35
C VAL A 245 -19.80 -26.90 15.85
N ASP A 246 -19.25 -27.00 14.64
CA ASP A 246 -18.67 -28.23 14.07
C ASP A 246 -17.14 -28.10 14.00
N ASP A 247 -16.42 -28.95 14.73
CA ASP A 247 -14.96 -28.90 14.83
C ASP A 247 -14.26 -29.14 13.48
N ALA A 248 -14.83 -29.96 12.59
CA ALA A 248 -14.26 -30.20 11.26
C ALA A 248 -14.37 -28.94 10.38
N ARG A 249 -15.54 -28.28 10.39
CA ARG A 249 -15.77 -26.98 9.74
C ARG A 249 -14.83 -25.91 10.32
N VAL A 250 -14.72 -25.81 11.64
CA VAL A 250 -13.85 -24.82 12.32
C VAL A 250 -12.38 -25.02 11.92
N ALA A 251 -11.89 -26.27 11.90
CA ALA A 251 -10.53 -26.56 11.48
C ALA A 251 -10.26 -26.18 10.01
N ALA A 252 -11.19 -26.53 9.11
CA ALA A 252 -11.07 -26.18 7.69
C ALA A 252 -11.07 -24.66 7.45
N VAL A 253 -11.98 -23.93 8.11
CA VAL A 253 -12.06 -22.46 8.03
C VAL A 253 -10.82 -21.81 8.65
N ALA A 254 -10.28 -22.33 9.75
CA ALA A 254 -9.06 -21.81 10.36
C ALA A 254 -7.84 -21.94 9.44
N ILE A 255 -7.70 -23.07 8.74
CA ILE A 255 -6.63 -23.26 7.73
C ILE A 255 -6.82 -22.29 6.57
N TYR A 256 -8.04 -22.13 6.07
CA TYR A 256 -8.35 -21.17 5.01
C TYR A 256 -8.04 -19.73 5.44
N ASN A 257 -8.46 -19.33 6.63
CA ASN A 257 -8.20 -18.01 7.18
C ASN A 257 -6.70 -17.77 7.41
N ARG A 258 -5.93 -18.78 7.85
CA ARG A 258 -4.46 -18.66 7.92
C ARG A 258 -3.87 -18.26 6.57
N GLU A 259 -4.29 -18.90 5.48
CA GLU A 259 -3.81 -18.54 4.14
C GLU A 259 -4.20 -17.12 3.76
N ASN A 260 -5.41 -16.67 4.13
CA ASN A 260 -5.83 -15.28 3.90
C ASN A 260 -5.00 -14.27 4.71
N TYR A 261 -4.68 -14.56 5.97
CA TYR A 261 -3.82 -13.70 6.79
C TYR A 261 -2.42 -13.56 6.18
N ILE A 262 -1.86 -14.64 5.63
CA ILE A 262 -0.55 -14.61 4.97
C ILE A 262 -0.65 -13.85 3.63
N ASN A 263 -1.62 -14.20 2.79
CA ASN A 263 -1.74 -13.68 1.42
C ASN A 263 -2.25 -12.24 1.34
N ASN A 264 -3.08 -11.81 2.29
CA ASN A 264 -3.67 -10.47 2.32
C ASN A 264 -3.09 -9.58 3.42
N GLY A 265 -2.19 -10.13 4.25
CA GLY A 265 -1.55 -9.44 5.38
C GLY A 265 -0.03 -9.47 5.24
N ALA A 266 0.59 -10.55 5.70
CA ALA A 266 2.03 -10.61 5.86
C ALA A 266 2.83 -10.43 4.55
N LEU A 267 2.42 -11.09 3.45
CA LEU A 267 3.14 -10.98 2.19
C LEU A 267 2.98 -9.61 1.51
N PRO A 268 1.77 -9.01 1.43
CA PRO A 268 1.65 -7.63 0.95
C PRO A 268 2.39 -6.63 1.85
N ALA A 269 2.34 -6.78 3.17
CA ALA A 269 3.08 -5.91 4.10
C ALA A 269 4.60 -5.97 3.84
N MET A 270 5.13 -7.16 3.54
CA MET A 270 6.53 -7.34 3.15
C MET A 270 6.93 -6.55 1.90
N LYS A 271 5.99 -6.21 0.99
CA LYS A 271 6.30 -5.41 -0.20
C LYS A 271 6.97 -4.07 0.15
N HIS A 272 6.45 -3.39 1.18
CA HIS A 272 6.95 -2.07 1.60
C HIS A 272 8.38 -2.10 2.16
N LEU A 273 8.90 -3.30 2.44
CA LEU A 273 10.23 -3.53 3.01
C LEU A 273 11.01 -4.57 2.20
N ALA A 274 10.66 -4.80 0.93
CA ALA A 274 11.28 -5.82 0.10
C ALA A 274 12.68 -5.43 -0.40
N ASP A 275 13.07 -4.16 -0.28
CA ASP A 275 14.45 -3.69 -0.40
C ASP A 275 15.37 -4.29 0.69
N GLN A 276 14.81 -4.71 1.82
CA GLN A 276 15.54 -5.41 2.87
C GLN A 276 15.83 -6.86 2.47
N GLN A 277 17.11 -7.24 2.48
CA GLN A 277 17.57 -8.56 2.01
C GLN A 277 16.86 -9.73 2.72
N VAL A 278 16.52 -9.60 4.00
CA VAL A 278 15.82 -10.63 4.77
C VAL A 278 14.42 -10.92 4.20
N VAL A 279 13.70 -9.89 3.77
CA VAL A 279 12.37 -9.99 3.18
C VAL A 279 12.46 -10.56 1.77
N SER A 280 13.28 -9.99 0.89
CA SER A 280 13.40 -10.50 -0.49
C SER A 280 13.87 -11.96 -0.52
N THR A 281 14.78 -12.34 0.38
CA THR A 281 15.21 -13.74 0.54
C THR A 281 14.07 -14.66 0.98
N ARG A 282 13.20 -14.21 1.90
CA ARG A 282 12.05 -14.99 2.35
C ARG A 282 11.00 -15.11 1.25
N LEU A 283 10.64 -14.01 0.58
CA LEU A 283 9.67 -14.00 -0.51
C LEU A 283 10.12 -14.92 -1.66
N LEU A 284 11.40 -14.87 -2.06
CA LEU A 284 11.94 -15.79 -3.07
C LEU A 284 11.90 -17.24 -2.61
N ARG A 285 12.12 -17.51 -1.31
CA ARG A 285 11.99 -18.87 -0.75
C ARG A 285 10.55 -19.37 -0.82
N ILE A 286 9.57 -18.52 -0.53
CA ILE A 286 8.15 -18.87 -0.66
C ILE A 286 7.82 -19.17 -2.12
N ALA A 287 8.24 -18.31 -3.06
CA ALA A 287 8.02 -18.50 -4.49
C ALA A 287 8.58 -19.83 -5.03
N ASP A 288 9.70 -20.29 -4.48
CA ASP A 288 10.34 -21.56 -4.82
C ASP A 288 9.64 -22.80 -4.26
N THR A 289 8.80 -22.67 -3.23
CA THR A 289 8.17 -23.83 -2.58
C THR A 289 7.33 -24.60 -3.57
N LYS A 290 7.68 -25.87 -3.83
CA LYS A 290 6.93 -26.74 -4.74
C LYS A 290 5.85 -27.50 -3.98
N PRO A 291 4.67 -27.73 -4.60
CA PRO A 291 3.72 -28.71 -4.10
C PRO A 291 4.40 -30.09 -4.02
N GLY A 292 4.12 -30.82 -2.95
CA GLY A 292 4.55 -32.22 -2.79
C GLY A 292 3.73 -33.17 -3.66
N ALA A 293 4.28 -34.34 -3.97
CA ALA A 293 3.57 -35.34 -4.78
C ALA A 293 2.29 -35.89 -4.14
N THR A 294 2.16 -35.76 -2.81
CA THR A 294 1.01 -36.21 -2.02
C THR A 294 0.08 -35.09 -1.58
N ASP A 295 0.35 -33.85 -2.04
CA ASP A 295 -0.46 -32.69 -1.68
C ASP A 295 -1.83 -32.74 -2.37
N THR A 296 -2.87 -32.32 -1.66
CA THR A 296 -4.21 -32.22 -2.25
C THR A 296 -4.28 -31.08 -3.27
N GLU A 297 -5.21 -31.17 -4.22
CA GLU A 297 -5.43 -30.11 -5.22
C GLU A 297 -5.75 -28.76 -4.57
N ALA A 298 -6.65 -28.76 -3.58
CA ALA A 298 -7.00 -27.55 -2.83
C ALA A 298 -5.82 -26.92 -2.06
N TRP A 299 -4.88 -27.74 -1.56
CA TRP A 299 -3.66 -27.21 -0.95
C TRP A 299 -2.70 -26.66 -2.01
N THR A 300 -2.56 -27.37 -3.14
CA THR A 300 -1.73 -26.93 -4.27
C THR A 300 -2.18 -25.58 -4.81
N GLU A 301 -3.49 -25.35 -4.94
CA GLU A 301 -4.07 -24.08 -5.35
C GLU A 301 -3.69 -22.94 -4.37
N ARG A 302 -3.90 -23.15 -3.06
CA ARG A 302 -3.55 -22.15 -2.03
C ARG A 302 -2.05 -21.86 -1.97
N LEU A 303 -1.22 -22.90 -2.10
CA LEU A 303 0.22 -22.75 -2.17
C LEU A 303 0.63 -21.94 -3.41
N ASN A 304 0.04 -22.20 -4.57
CA ASN A 304 0.30 -21.42 -5.78
C ASN A 304 -0.13 -19.96 -5.64
N ALA A 305 -1.29 -19.68 -5.02
CA ALA A 305 -1.70 -18.31 -4.71
C ALA A 305 -0.71 -17.61 -3.77
N ARG A 306 -0.19 -18.31 -2.76
CA ARG A 306 0.85 -17.79 -1.86
C ARG A 306 2.14 -17.46 -2.59
N ARG A 307 2.59 -18.37 -3.47
CA ARG A 307 3.79 -18.18 -4.31
C ARG A 307 3.64 -16.99 -5.26
N ALA A 308 2.48 -16.85 -5.90
CA ALA A 308 2.16 -15.72 -6.76
C ALA A 308 2.16 -14.39 -5.98
N THR A 309 1.57 -14.35 -4.79
CA THR A 309 1.61 -13.19 -3.90
C THR A 309 3.03 -12.83 -3.46
N ALA A 310 3.86 -13.83 -3.14
CA ALA A 310 5.26 -13.57 -2.80
C ALA A 310 6.05 -12.98 -3.99
N LEU A 311 5.80 -13.45 -5.22
CA LEU A 311 6.38 -12.86 -6.43
C LEU A 311 5.86 -11.45 -6.69
N ARG A 312 4.58 -11.15 -6.42
CA ARG A 312 4.04 -9.78 -6.49
C ARG A 312 4.71 -8.85 -5.49
N ALA A 313 4.92 -9.29 -4.26
CA ALA A 313 5.58 -8.50 -3.21
C ALA A 313 7.07 -8.21 -3.52
N LEU A 314 7.68 -8.92 -4.46
CA LEU A 314 9.05 -8.69 -4.94
C LEU A 314 9.16 -7.64 -6.07
N GLU A 315 8.05 -7.05 -6.52
CA GLU A 315 8.01 -6.06 -7.60
C GLU A 315 9.01 -4.92 -7.35
N GLY A 316 9.92 -4.69 -8.31
CA GLY A 316 10.93 -3.64 -8.22
C GLY A 316 12.08 -3.90 -7.22
N HIS A 317 12.04 -4.99 -6.45
CA HIS A 317 12.99 -5.29 -5.39
C HIS A 317 13.88 -6.52 -5.69
N VAL A 318 14.00 -6.87 -6.97
CA VAL A 318 14.85 -7.96 -7.46
C VAL A 318 16.07 -7.42 -8.19
N SER A 319 17.19 -8.14 -8.12
CA SER A 319 18.44 -7.75 -8.76
C SER A 319 19.01 -8.88 -9.61
N ARG A 320 20.14 -8.62 -10.29
CA ARG A 320 20.82 -9.60 -11.15
C ARG A 320 21.17 -10.91 -10.43
N THR A 321 21.41 -10.88 -9.13
CA THR A 321 21.71 -12.09 -8.33
C THR A 321 20.51 -13.05 -8.27
N HIS A 322 19.28 -12.54 -8.44
CA HIS A 322 18.05 -13.33 -8.41
C HIS A 322 17.66 -13.89 -9.79
N LEU A 323 18.31 -13.46 -10.87
CA LEU A 323 17.89 -13.75 -12.25
C LEU A 323 17.78 -15.24 -12.54
N ASN A 324 18.81 -16.02 -12.19
CA ASN A 324 18.81 -17.46 -12.48
C ASN A 324 17.69 -18.19 -11.75
N ARG A 325 17.42 -17.79 -10.51
CA ARG A 325 16.37 -18.35 -9.66
C ARG A 325 14.98 -18.05 -10.24
N LEU A 326 14.72 -16.79 -10.57
CA LEU A 326 13.44 -16.36 -11.16
C LEU A 326 13.19 -16.99 -12.52
N LEU A 327 14.21 -17.10 -13.38
CA LEU A 327 14.10 -17.83 -14.64
C LEU A 327 13.81 -19.32 -14.41
N SER A 328 14.37 -19.94 -13.38
CA SER A 328 14.02 -21.33 -13.04
C SER A 328 12.57 -21.47 -12.58
N ILE A 329 11.99 -20.49 -11.90
CA ILE A 329 10.56 -20.47 -11.58
C ILE A 329 9.72 -20.28 -12.86
N ALA A 330 10.04 -19.26 -13.66
CA ALA A 330 9.26 -18.90 -14.86
C ALA A 330 9.25 -20.03 -15.91
N LEU A 331 10.37 -20.73 -16.06
CA LEU A 331 10.58 -21.73 -17.11
C LEU A 331 10.16 -23.15 -16.69
N ASP A 332 9.83 -23.39 -15.42
CA ASP A 332 9.42 -24.71 -14.97
C ASP A 332 7.96 -25.01 -15.38
N PRO A 333 7.72 -26.02 -16.22
CA PRO A 333 6.37 -26.38 -16.68
C PRO A 333 5.48 -26.95 -15.57
N GLY A 334 6.04 -27.40 -14.45
CA GLY A 334 5.29 -27.86 -13.28
C GLY A 334 4.73 -26.72 -12.42
N ASN A 335 5.07 -25.47 -12.70
CA ASN A 335 4.47 -24.32 -12.02
C ASN A 335 3.13 -23.90 -12.66
N SER A 336 2.21 -23.41 -11.83
CA SER A 336 0.97 -22.80 -12.33
C SER A 336 1.29 -21.59 -13.23
N ILE A 337 0.37 -21.30 -14.15
CA ILE A 337 0.51 -20.19 -15.10
C ILE A 337 0.77 -18.87 -14.35
N GLU A 338 -0.01 -18.57 -13.33
CA GLU A 338 0.10 -17.34 -12.55
C GLU A 338 1.48 -17.18 -11.88
N VAL A 339 2.02 -18.24 -11.28
CA VAL A 339 3.37 -18.21 -10.66
C VAL A 339 4.43 -17.92 -11.71
N ARG A 340 4.29 -18.47 -12.92
CA ARG A 340 5.25 -18.27 -14.00
C ARG A 340 5.19 -16.86 -14.56
N ASP A 341 3.99 -16.31 -14.72
CA ASP A 341 3.81 -14.96 -15.24
C ASP A 341 4.41 -13.90 -14.31
N TYR A 342 4.14 -13.99 -13.01
CA TYR A 342 4.77 -13.08 -12.05
C TYR A 342 6.28 -13.31 -11.96
N ALA A 343 6.77 -14.54 -12.11
CA ALA A 343 8.21 -14.78 -12.19
C ALA A 343 8.82 -14.13 -13.45
N PHE A 344 8.14 -14.16 -14.59
CA PHE A 344 8.54 -13.41 -15.78
C PHE A 344 8.52 -11.90 -15.56
N ASP A 345 7.52 -11.35 -14.86
CA ASP A 345 7.49 -9.93 -14.50
C ASP A 345 8.73 -9.56 -13.66
N ARG A 346 9.08 -10.39 -12.66
CA ARG A 346 10.29 -10.18 -11.85
C ARG A 346 11.59 -10.32 -12.68
N VAL A 347 11.64 -11.17 -13.71
CA VAL A 347 12.76 -11.18 -14.67
C VAL A 347 12.81 -9.87 -15.46
N GLY A 348 11.65 -9.33 -15.84
CA GLY A 348 11.50 -8.03 -16.49
C GLY A 348 12.03 -6.87 -15.64
N ASP A 349 11.71 -6.85 -14.35
CA ASP A 349 12.18 -5.83 -13.40
C ASP A 349 13.71 -5.74 -13.35
N ILE A 350 14.41 -6.87 -13.50
CA ILE A 350 15.89 -6.93 -13.46
C ILE A 350 16.53 -6.26 -14.69
N ARG A 351 15.82 -6.24 -15.84
CA ARG A 351 16.30 -5.67 -17.12
C ARG A 351 17.70 -6.12 -17.55
N SER A 352 18.05 -7.38 -17.28
CA SER A 352 19.40 -7.91 -17.59
C SER A 352 19.45 -8.71 -18.88
N ARG A 353 20.31 -8.29 -19.81
CA ARG A 353 20.60 -9.02 -21.07
C ARG A 353 21.13 -10.44 -20.85
N SER A 354 21.61 -10.77 -19.65
CA SER A 354 21.96 -12.15 -19.27
C SER A 354 20.77 -13.12 -19.31
N ALA A 355 19.53 -12.62 -19.34
CA ALA A 355 18.33 -13.45 -19.49
C ALA A 355 18.18 -14.00 -20.92
N LEU A 356 18.66 -13.27 -21.93
CA LEU A 356 18.37 -13.54 -23.35
C LEU A 356 18.68 -14.98 -23.78
N PRO A 357 19.82 -15.61 -23.41
CA PRO A 357 20.12 -16.98 -23.83
C PRO A 357 19.06 -18.01 -23.40
N ARG A 358 18.41 -17.81 -22.24
CA ARG A 358 17.35 -18.71 -21.74
C ARG A 358 15.97 -18.37 -22.30
N LEU A 359 15.77 -17.15 -22.79
CA LEU A 359 14.50 -16.71 -23.37
C LEU A 359 14.39 -17.07 -24.87
N TRP A 360 15.48 -17.03 -25.63
CA TRP A 360 15.46 -17.31 -27.06
C TRP A 360 14.83 -18.66 -27.46
N PRO A 361 15.09 -19.78 -26.76
CA PRO A 361 14.42 -21.05 -27.06
C PRO A 361 12.90 -20.98 -26.95
N LEU A 362 12.38 -20.16 -26.03
CA LEU A 362 10.92 -20.01 -25.87
C LEU A 362 10.28 -19.20 -27.00
N VAL A 363 10.99 -18.19 -27.53
CA VAL A 363 10.51 -17.38 -28.67
C VAL A 363 10.24 -18.25 -29.91
N GLN A 364 10.92 -19.39 -30.02
CA GLN A 364 10.81 -20.32 -31.14
C GLN A 364 9.70 -21.38 -30.95
N LEU A 365 9.00 -21.38 -29.81
CA LEU A 365 7.96 -22.37 -29.54
C LEU A 365 6.77 -22.18 -30.50
N PRO A 366 6.32 -23.22 -31.22
CA PRO A 366 5.31 -23.07 -32.26
C PRO A 366 3.94 -22.65 -31.71
N GLY A 367 3.62 -23.00 -30.47
CA GLY A 367 2.32 -22.72 -29.88
C GLY A 367 1.19 -23.47 -30.59
N CYS A 368 0.06 -22.79 -30.81
CA CYS A 368 -1.09 -23.35 -31.50
C CYS A 368 -0.86 -23.39 -33.03
N THR A 369 -1.01 -24.56 -33.64
CA THR A 369 -0.97 -24.74 -35.12
C THR A 369 -2.27 -25.28 -35.71
N THR A 370 -3.20 -25.71 -34.86
CA THR A 370 -4.51 -26.25 -35.24
C THR A 370 -5.60 -25.68 -34.34
N SER A 371 -6.84 -25.71 -34.81
CA SER A 371 -8.02 -25.46 -33.98
C SER A 371 -8.87 -26.74 -33.90
N PRO A 372 -9.20 -27.25 -32.69
CA PRO A 372 -8.87 -26.69 -31.37
C PRO A 372 -7.38 -26.91 -30.98
N CYS A 373 -6.86 -25.99 -30.17
CA CYS A 373 -5.49 -26.03 -29.67
C CYS A 373 -5.38 -26.85 -28.36
N THR A 374 -4.34 -27.69 -28.23
CA THR A 374 -4.11 -28.51 -27.03
C THR A 374 -3.63 -27.66 -25.85
N ALA A 375 -3.78 -28.15 -24.61
CA ALA A 375 -3.31 -27.43 -23.42
C ALA A 375 -1.79 -27.16 -23.46
N SER A 376 -0.99 -28.12 -23.94
CA SER A 376 0.46 -27.94 -24.12
C SER A 376 0.78 -26.86 -25.16
N ALA A 377 0.08 -26.85 -26.29
CA ALA A 377 0.28 -25.85 -27.33
C ALA A 377 -0.16 -24.44 -26.89
N LYS A 378 -1.23 -24.33 -26.08
CA LYS A 378 -1.62 -23.06 -25.44
C LYS A 378 -0.53 -22.56 -24.49
N LEU A 379 0.10 -23.46 -23.74
CA LEU A 379 1.20 -23.11 -22.85
C LEU A 379 2.44 -22.64 -23.62
N ASP A 380 2.82 -23.35 -24.68
CA ASP A 380 3.92 -22.97 -25.57
C ASP A 380 3.71 -21.59 -26.19
N LYS A 381 2.48 -21.30 -26.64
CA LYS A 381 2.08 -19.97 -27.13
C LYS A 381 2.27 -18.90 -26.06
N ARG A 382 1.79 -19.13 -24.83
CA ARG A 382 1.96 -18.17 -23.73
C ARG A 382 3.43 -17.95 -23.41
N LEU A 383 4.24 -19.00 -23.41
CA LEU A 383 5.68 -18.90 -23.17
C LEU A 383 6.40 -18.11 -24.25
N ARG A 384 6.07 -18.37 -25.52
CA ARG A 384 6.57 -17.60 -26.65
C ARG A 384 6.26 -16.13 -26.46
N TRP A 385 5.01 -15.80 -26.18
CA TRP A 385 4.58 -14.42 -25.95
C TRP A 385 5.38 -13.76 -24.82
N ARG A 386 5.38 -14.34 -23.62
CA ARG A 386 6.09 -13.77 -22.46
C ARG A 386 7.58 -13.62 -22.69
N ALA A 387 8.22 -14.62 -23.32
CA ALA A 387 9.63 -14.54 -23.67
C ALA A 387 9.90 -13.49 -24.75
N GLY A 388 9.04 -13.35 -25.75
CA GLY A 388 9.19 -12.39 -26.82
C GLY A 388 9.11 -10.95 -26.34
N GLU A 389 8.15 -10.64 -25.46
CA GLU A 389 8.10 -9.32 -24.81
C GLU A 389 9.35 -9.00 -24.02
N LEU A 390 9.86 -9.97 -23.24
CA LEU A 390 11.07 -9.77 -22.44
C LEU A 390 12.33 -9.62 -23.30
N VAL A 391 12.45 -10.42 -24.37
CA VAL A 391 13.55 -10.32 -25.32
C VAL A 391 13.59 -8.93 -25.95
N LEU A 392 12.45 -8.42 -26.40
CA LEU A 392 12.36 -7.07 -26.97
C LEU A 392 12.65 -6.00 -25.92
N SER A 393 12.04 -6.11 -24.73
CA SER A 393 12.19 -5.11 -23.66
C SER A 393 13.64 -4.98 -23.16
N VAL A 394 14.36 -6.10 -23.06
CA VAL A 394 15.72 -6.16 -22.49
C VAL A 394 16.81 -6.10 -23.56
N GLY A 395 16.53 -6.63 -24.74
CA GLY A 395 17.43 -6.65 -25.88
C GLY A 395 17.60 -5.28 -26.53
N GLY A 396 16.50 -4.52 -26.63
CA GLY A 396 16.48 -3.23 -27.33
C GLY A 396 16.53 -3.36 -28.85
N PRO A 397 16.75 -2.24 -29.58
CA PRO A 397 16.63 -2.17 -31.04
C PRO A 397 17.43 -3.24 -31.80
N SER A 398 18.65 -3.54 -31.34
CA SER A 398 19.54 -4.52 -31.98
C SER A 398 19.01 -5.96 -31.97
N THR A 399 17.95 -6.26 -31.21
CA THR A 399 17.36 -7.60 -31.16
C THR A 399 16.18 -7.80 -32.11
N ILE A 400 15.64 -6.74 -32.71
CA ILE A 400 14.40 -6.80 -33.51
C ILE A 400 14.56 -7.73 -34.71
N GLU A 401 15.66 -7.59 -35.47
CA GLU A 401 15.90 -8.41 -36.66
C GLU A 401 15.97 -9.91 -36.28
N LYS A 402 16.81 -10.24 -35.30
CA LYS A 402 16.93 -11.62 -34.80
C LYS A 402 15.59 -12.13 -34.26
N PHE A 403 14.84 -11.30 -33.55
CA PHE A 403 13.53 -11.65 -33.01
C PHE A 403 12.56 -12.02 -34.13
N ALA A 404 12.43 -11.17 -35.15
CA ALA A 404 11.56 -11.39 -36.31
C ALA A 404 11.92 -12.66 -37.09
N GLN A 405 13.22 -13.01 -37.15
CA GLN A 405 13.72 -14.24 -37.78
C GLN A 405 13.50 -15.51 -36.94
N GLN A 406 13.42 -15.38 -35.61
CA GLN A 406 13.27 -16.53 -34.71
C GLN A 406 11.82 -16.85 -34.34
N LEU A 407 10.87 -16.00 -34.68
CA LEU A 407 9.45 -16.32 -34.53
C LEU A 407 9.09 -17.56 -35.40
N PRO A 408 8.32 -18.52 -34.86
CA PRO A 408 8.01 -19.77 -35.56
C PRO A 408 7.25 -19.54 -36.86
N ALA A 409 7.76 -20.14 -37.94
CA ALA A 409 7.16 -20.09 -39.27
C ALA A 409 6.55 -21.42 -39.73
N VAL A 410 6.19 -22.29 -38.78
CA VAL A 410 5.57 -23.59 -39.08
C VAL A 410 4.17 -23.40 -39.69
N SER A 411 3.77 -24.32 -40.57
CA SER A 411 2.44 -24.26 -41.20
C SER A 411 1.33 -24.29 -40.14
N GLY A 412 0.34 -23.42 -40.31
CA GLY A 412 -0.79 -23.27 -39.39
C GLY A 412 -0.50 -22.50 -38.11
N VAL A 413 0.73 -21.98 -37.90
CA VAL A 413 1.06 -21.18 -36.72
C VAL A 413 0.06 -20.04 -36.49
N GLN A 414 -0.39 -19.92 -35.24
CA GLN A 414 -1.33 -18.89 -34.82
C GLN A 414 -0.64 -17.85 -33.96
N TYR A 415 -1.04 -16.59 -34.13
CA TYR A 415 -0.68 -15.45 -33.31
C TYR A 415 -1.94 -14.68 -32.94
N GLU A 416 -2.16 -14.45 -31.65
CA GLU A 416 -3.26 -13.62 -31.17
C GLU A 416 -2.95 -12.14 -31.44
N PRO A 417 -3.97 -11.31 -31.69
CA PRO A 417 -3.75 -9.88 -31.89
C PRO A 417 -3.06 -9.25 -30.67
N GLU A 418 -3.37 -9.68 -29.45
CA GLU A 418 -2.76 -9.21 -28.20
C GLU A 418 -1.28 -9.58 -28.09
N GLU A 419 -0.87 -10.74 -28.61
CA GLU A 419 0.54 -11.16 -28.63
C GLU A 419 1.37 -10.22 -29.53
N LEU A 420 0.88 -9.99 -30.75
CA LEU A 420 1.57 -9.13 -31.72
C LEU A 420 1.56 -7.67 -31.28
N GLU A 421 0.47 -7.24 -30.65
CA GLU A 421 0.34 -5.95 -30.00
C GLU A 421 1.37 -5.79 -28.87
N GLY A 422 1.51 -6.79 -27.99
CA GLY A 422 2.54 -6.82 -26.95
C GLY A 422 3.94 -6.60 -27.50
N TYR A 423 4.31 -7.28 -28.59
CA TYR A 423 5.61 -7.10 -29.26
C TYR A 423 5.80 -5.68 -29.80
N ALA A 424 4.80 -5.15 -30.52
CA ALA A 424 4.84 -3.79 -31.05
C ALA A 424 4.95 -2.73 -29.94
N THR A 425 4.21 -2.93 -28.85
CA THR A 425 4.28 -2.07 -27.66
C THR A 425 5.67 -2.09 -27.03
N ARG A 426 6.36 -3.23 -26.94
CA ARG A 426 7.75 -3.26 -26.44
C ARG A 426 8.73 -2.54 -27.37
N MET A 427 8.56 -2.69 -28.69
CA MET A 427 9.38 -1.96 -29.66
C MET A 427 9.15 -0.44 -29.56
N SER A 428 7.91 0.01 -29.33
CA SER A 428 7.59 1.43 -29.22
C SER A 428 8.23 2.11 -28.00
N GLN A 429 8.51 1.34 -26.95
CA GLN A 429 9.15 1.81 -25.71
C GLN A 429 10.69 1.89 -25.81
N MET A 430 11.30 1.43 -26.90
CA MET A 430 12.76 1.44 -27.08
C MET A 430 13.31 2.85 -27.32
N THR A 431 14.56 3.06 -26.90
CA THR A 431 15.31 4.31 -27.14
C THR A 431 16.71 3.99 -27.69
N PRO A 432 17.12 4.57 -28.84
CA PRO A 432 16.31 5.40 -29.75
C PRO A 432 15.15 4.60 -30.39
N PRO A 433 14.10 5.27 -30.91
CA PRO A 433 13.01 4.59 -31.61
C PRO A 433 13.51 3.78 -32.80
N PRO A 434 13.16 2.50 -32.93
CA PRO A 434 13.69 1.61 -33.98
C PRO A 434 12.94 1.72 -35.32
N THR A 435 12.44 2.90 -35.69
CA THR A 435 11.49 3.05 -36.81
C THR A 435 12.03 2.53 -38.14
N SER A 436 13.31 2.78 -38.46
CA SER A 436 13.92 2.25 -39.69
C SER A 436 13.93 0.73 -39.75
N THR A 437 14.36 0.07 -38.67
CA THR A 437 14.36 -1.40 -38.55
C THR A 437 12.95 -1.97 -38.60
N VAL A 438 11.97 -1.27 -38.03
CA VAL A 438 10.58 -1.73 -38.06
C VAL A 438 9.95 -1.55 -39.45
N LEU A 439 10.31 -0.51 -40.20
CA LEU A 439 9.82 -0.33 -41.58
C LEU A 439 10.23 -1.49 -42.49
N GLU A 440 11.44 -2.05 -42.31
CA GLU A 440 11.89 -3.24 -43.04
C GLU A 440 11.00 -4.46 -42.81
N LEU A 441 10.35 -4.57 -41.64
CA LEU A 441 9.44 -5.67 -41.32
C LEU A 441 8.13 -5.60 -42.14
N LEU A 442 7.76 -4.46 -42.71
CA LEU A 442 6.59 -4.35 -43.60
C LEU A 442 6.76 -5.18 -44.88
N ASP A 443 7.99 -5.42 -45.32
CA ASP A 443 8.30 -6.23 -46.52
C ASP A 443 8.61 -7.71 -46.17
N SER A 444 8.45 -8.10 -44.90
CA SER A 444 8.65 -9.48 -44.44
C SER A 444 7.70 -10.46 -45.16
N GLN A 445 8.18 -11.66 -45.50
CA GLN A 445 7.33 -12.74 -46.04
C GLN A 445 6.32 -13.26 -45.00
N HIS A 446 6.66 -13.16 -43.72
CA HIS A 446 5.81 -13.58 -42.61
C HIS A 446 4.82 -12.49 -42.22
N TRP A 447 3.53 -12.83 -42.23
CA TRP A 447 2.44 -11.87 -42.02
C TRP A 447 2.46 -11.24 -40.62
N TRP A 448 2.85 -12.01 -39.59
CA TRP A 448 2.91 -11.51 -38.22
C TRP A 448 3.95 -10.41 -38.04
N ASN A 449 5.09 -10.47 -38.73
CA ASN A 449 6.09 -9.41 -38.71
C ASN A 449 5.53 -8.11 -39.32
N ARG A 450 4.78 -8.22 -40.42
CA ARG A 450 4.10 -7.06 -41.04
C ARG A 450 3.06 -6.45 -40.09
N VAL A 451 2.30 -7.29 -39.40
CA VAL A 451 1.33 -6.85 -38.39
C VAL A 451 2.00 -6.16 -37.20
N VAL A 452 3.09 -6.71 -36.65
CA VAL A 452 3.86 -6.06 -35.57
C VAL A 452 4.36 -4.69 -36.02
N ALA A 453 4.84 -4.57 -37.26
CA ALA A 453 5.30 -3.30 -37.82
C ALA A 453 4.17 -2.27 -37.94
N LEU A 454 3.00 -2.69 -38.46
CA LEU A 454 1.82 -1.82 -38.55
C LEU A 454 1.38 -1.30 -37.18
N ARG A 455 1.33 -2.18 -36.16
CA ARG A 455 0.98 -1.81 -34.78
C ARG A 455 2.03 -0.89 -34.12
N TYR A 456 3.30 -1.04 -34.47
CA TYR A 456 4.33 -0.11 -34.02
C TYR A 456 4.14 1.28 -34.66
N LEU A 457 3.92 1.32 -35.97
CA LEU A 457 3.77 2.58 -36.72
C LEU A 457 2.49 3.34 -36.33
N GLU A 458 1.42 2.61 -36.00
CA GLU A 458 0.22 3.17 -35.37
C GLU A 458 0.55 4.10 -34.17
N ARG A 459 1.59 3.76 -33.39
CA ARG A 459 2.00 4.49 -32.18
C ARG A 459 3.17 5.44 -32.36
N ARG A 460 4.08 5.14 -33.30
CA ARG A 460 5.39 5.79 -33.42
C ARG A 460 5.75 6.26 -34.82
N GLY A 461 5.03 5.82 -35.84
CA GLY A 461 5.20 6.31 -37.21
C GLY A 461 4.65 7.73 -37.33
N GLY A 462 5.04 8.46 -38.38
CA GLY A 462 4.50 9.77 -38.71
C GLY A 462 3.98 9.82 -40.15
N GLU A 463 3.64 11.03 -40.64
CA GLU A 463 3.14 11.24 -42.00
C GLU A 463 4.06 10.65 -43.09
N GLN A 464 5.37 10.68 -42.88
CA GLN A 464 6.33 10.06 -43.82
C GLN A 464 6.17 8.54 -43.98
N ASP A 465 5.57 7.86 -43.00
CA ASP A 465 5.41 6.40 -42.97
C ASP A 465 4.08 5.95 -43.59
N VAL A 466 3.12 6.87 -43.76
CA VAL A 466 1.79 6.63 -44.34
C VAL A 466 1.86 5.92 -45.71
N PRO A 467 2.74 6.31 -46.67
CA PRO A 467 2.82 5.62 -47.94
C PRO A 467 3.20 4.14 -47.78
N ALA A 468 4.11 3.82 -46.85
CA ALA A 468 4.54 2.45 -46.58
C ALA A 468 3.40 1.61 -46.00
N MET A 469 2.66 2.14 -45.02
CA MET A 469 1.48 1.46 -44.43
C MET A 469 0.36 1.27 -45.46
N LYS A 470 0.09 2.29 -46.29
CA LYS A 470 -0.97 2.27 -47.30
C LYS A 470 -0.77 1.17 -48.34
N ARG A 471 0.48 0.82 -48.69
CA ARG A 471 0.78 -0.31 -49.59
C ARG A 471 0.22 -1.63 -49.06
N LEU A 472 0.26 -1.85 -47.74
CA LEU A 472 -0.22 -3.09 -47.12
C LEU A 472 -1.75 -3.19 -47.03
N MET A 473 -2.52 -2.12 -47.30
CA MET A 473 -3.98 -2.23 -47.37
C MET A 473 -4.46 -3.22 -48.44
N ALA A 474 -3.64 -3.47 -49.47
CA ALA A 474 -3.92 -4.47 -50.51
C ALA A 474 -3.43 -5.88 -50.14
N ASP A 475 -2.79 -6.09 -48.98
CA ASP A 475 -2.28 -7.40 -48.56
C ASP A 475 -3.45 -8.33 -48.19
N THR A 476 -3.60 -9.40 -48.98
CA THR A 476 -4.69 -10.37 -48.84
C THR A 476 -4.34 -11.56 -47.94
N THR A 477 -3.13 -11.59 -47.37
CA THR A 477 -2.68 -12.66 -46.49
C THR A 477 -3.58 -12.75 -45.27
N ALA A 478 -4.12 -13.93 -45.00
CA ALA A 478 -5.00 -14.16 -43.87
C ALA A 478 -4.22 -14.08 -42.54
N VAL A 479 -4.83 -13.45 -41.54
CA VAL A 479 -4.35 -13.54 -40.16
C VAL A 479 -4.91 -14.82 -39.51
N ALA A 480 -4.17 -15.38 -38.56
CA ALA A 480 -4.55 -16.63 -37.90
C ALA A 480 -4.30 -16.55 -36.40
N GLY A 481 -5.33 -16.85 -35.60
CA GLY A 481 -5.31 -16.82 -34.14
C GLY A 481 -6.69 -16.57 -33.55
N GLU A 482 -6.83 -16.77 -32.24
CA GLU A 482 -8.01 -16.36 -31.47
C GLU A 482 -8.06 -14.82 -31.37
N GLY A 483 -9.24 -14.21 -31.20
CA GLY A 483 -9.40 -12.76 -31.01
C GLY A 483 -9.51 -11.89 -32.29
N TRP A 484 -9.03 -12.34 -33.46
CA TRP A 484 -9.06 -11.52 -34.68
C TRP A 484 -10.47 -11.11 -35.15
N SER A 485 -11.46 -11.98 -34.96
CA SER A 485 -12.87 -11.71 -35.28
C SER A 485 -13.58 -10.81 -34.27
N GLU A 486 -13.00 -10.65 -33.08
CA GLU A 486 -13.56 -9.87 -31.97
C GLU A 486 -13.07 -8.42 -31.98
N LEU A 487 -12.05 -8.11 -32.78
CA LEU A 487 -11.62 -6.74 -33.03
C LEU A 487 -12.75 -5.90 -33.61
N ASN A 488 -12.69 -4.59 -33.40
CA ASN A 488 -13.66 -3.64 -33.95
C ASN A 488 -12.94 -2.59 -34.82
N PRO A 489 -13.04 -2.68 -36.16
CA PRO A 489 -13.73 -3.73 -36.93
C PRO A 489 -12.97 -5.07 -36.92
N PRO A 490 -13.66 -6.20 -37.16
CA PRO A 490 -13.00 -7.51 -37.26
C PRO A 490 -11.97 -7.55 -38.38
N ALA A 491 -10.81 -8.15 -38.12
CA ALA A 491 -9.75 -8.27 -39.12
C ALA A 491 -9.62 -9.73 -39.58
N LYS A 492 -9.58 -9.94 -40.90
CA LYS A 492 -9.39 -11.27 -41.52
C LYS A 492 -8.07 -11.35 -42.29
N ARG A 493 -7.50 -10.21 -42.66
CA ARG A 493 -6.29 -10.10 -43.48
C ARG A 493 -5.36 -9.01 -42.94
N VAL A 494 -4.09 -9.07 -43.33
CA VAL A 494 -3.11 -8.02 -43.00
C VAL A 494 -3.58 -6.65 -43.49
N GLY A 495 -4.24 -6.56 -44.65
CA GLY A 495 -4.80 -5.31 -45.16
C GLY A 495 -5.86 -4.67 -44.27
N ASP A 496 -6.65 -5.46 -43.54
CA ASP A 496 -7.63 -4.95 -42.58
C ASP A 496 -6.92 -4.29 -41.39
N VAL A 497 -5.83 -4.91 -40.92
CA VAL A 497 -4.97 -4.36 -39.86
C VAL A 497 -4.27 -3.09 -40.33
N ALA A 498 -3.77 -3.07 -41.57
CA ALA A 498 -3.10 -1.91 -42.15
C ALA A 498 -4.03 -0.70 -42.24
N LYS A 499 -5.29 -0.93 -42.63
CA LYS A 499 -6.33 0.11 -42.65
C LYS A 499 -6.57 0.66 -41.23
N ALA A 500 -6.81 -0.21 -40.25
CA ALA A 500 -7.06 0.20 -38.87
C ALA A 500 -5.88 0.99 -38.27
N ALA A 501 -4.65 0.52 -38.49
CA ALA A 501 -3.44 1.21 -38.01
C ALA A 501 -3.25 2.58 -38.66
N LEU A 502 -3.58 2.72 -39.95
CA LEU A 502 -3.50 3.99 -40.67
C LEU A 502 -4.57 4.99 -40.20
N ASP A 503 -5.79 4.52 -39.97
CA ASP A 503 -6.88 5.35 -39.44
C ASP A 503 -6.50 5.87 -38.05
N ALA A 504 -5.98 5.01 -37.17
CA ALA A 504 -5.52 5.38 -35.83
C ALA A 504 -4.33 6.37 -35.85
N LEU A 505 -3.34 6.16 -36.73
CA LEU A 505 -2.22 7.11 -36.91
C LEU A 505 -2.74 8.50 -37.28
N ARG A 506 -3.64 8.60 -38.26
CA ARG A 506 -4.20 9.88 -38.70
C ARG A 506 -5.02 10.57 -37.63
N THR A 507 -5.82 9.83 -36.87
CA THR A 507 -6.57 10.39 -35.74
C THR A 507 -5.62 10.98 -34.70
N ARG A 508 -4.49 10.32 -34.42
CA ARG A 508 -3.47 10.85 -33.51
C ARG A 508 -2.82 12.12 -34.05
N GLU A 509 -2.36 12.12 -35.30
CA GLU A 509 -1.74 13.30 -35.92
C GLU A 509 -2.71 14.49 -36.01
N GLN A 510 -4.02 14.25 -36.16
CA GLN A 510 -5.02 15.31 -36.13
C GLN A 510 -5.23 15.88 -34.71
N GLY A 511 -5.22 15.03 -33.69
CA GLY A 511 -5.34 15.44 -32.29
C GLY A 511 -4.10 16.16 -31.72
N ASP A 512 -2.90 15.87 -32.25
CA ASP A 512 -1.65 16.54 -31.85
C ASP A 512 -1.49 17.94 -32.50
N ASN A 513 -2.36 18.29 -33.46
CA ASN A 513 -2.36 19.58 -34.17
C ASN A 513 -3.45 20.57 -33.68
N GLU A 514 -4.20 20.20 -32.64
CA GLU A 514 -5.12 21.07 -31.87
C GLU A 514 -4.47 21.48 -30.53
#